data_AF-A0A9P0PMC7-F1
#
_entry.id   AF-A0A9P0PMC7-F1
#
_cell.length_a   1.000
_cell.length_b   1.000
_cell.length_c   1.000
_cell.angle_alpha   90.00
_cell.angle_beta   90.00
_cell.angle_gamma   90.00
#
_symmetry.space_group_name_H-M   'P 1'
#
loop_
_entity.id
_entity.type
_entity.pdbx_description
1 polymer ?
#
loop_
_entity_poly.entity_id
_entity_poly.type
_entity_poly.pdbx_seq_one_letter_code
_entity_poly.pdbx_strand_id
1 'polypeptide(L)'
;MKVTFCTDLDKSVVVANCEKRGWVQVGPEDEWNIYWAGTMTCRSLFSVDSGYRMSDNQLINHFPNHYEISRKDLLVKNIKRYRRELEKEGNSLAERGDSKYLHLDFIPVTFVLPADYNMFVEEYRKAPQSTWIMKPCGRSQGSGIFLINKLSKLKRWSRESKTPFQQQLTKESYVISKYIDNPLLIGGKKFDLRLYVLVTSFRPLKAYQFRLGFCRFCTVKYDSSVAELDNMYVHLTNVSVQKHGGEYNSLHGGKLSVQNLRYT
;
A
#
# COMPACT_ATOMS: atom_id res chain seq x y z
N MET A 1 16.19 -29.48 -20.33
CA MET A 1 15.63 -28.23 -20.89
C MET A 1 16.15 -27.07 -20.05
N LYS A 2 16.80 -26.07 -20.64
CA LYS A 2 17.23 -24.87 -19.90
C LYS A 2 16.01 -23.97 -19.69
N VAL A 3 15.80 -23.47 -18.48
CA VAL A 3 14.71 -22.54 -18.17
C VAL A 3 15.08 -21.16 -18.73
N THR A 4 14.17 -20.55 -19.48
CA THR A 4 14.31 -19.19 -20.00
C THR A 4 13.51 -18.18 -19.17
N PHE A 5 14.04 -16.97 -19.01
CA PHE A 5 13.34 -15.89 -18.32
C PHE A 5 13.44 -14.55 -19.06
N CYS A 6 12.42 -13.72 -18.89
CA CYS A 6 12.37 -12.35 -19.41
C CYS A 6 12.09 -11.37 -18.26
N THR A 7 12.57 -10.13 -18.38
CA THR A 7 12.27 -9.03 -17.45
C THR A 7 12.30 -7.70 -18.20
N ASP A 8 11.30 -6.87 -17.97
CA ASP A 8 11.24 -5.46 -18.41
C ASP A 8 11.62 -4.50 -17.26
N LEU A 9 12.03 -5.06 -16.13
CA LEU A 9 12.49 -4.33 -14.96
C LEU A 9 14.00 -4.46 -14.83
N ASP A 10 14.67 -3.32 -14.65
CA ASP A 10 16.07 -3.27 -14.24
C ASP A 10 16.19 -3.57 -12.73
N LYS A 11 16.12 -4.87 -12.39
CA LYS A 11 16.26 -5.37 -11.02
C LYS A 11 17.38 -6.39 -10.95
N SER A 12 18.59 -5.91 -10.65
CA SER A 12 19.81 -6.72 -10.49
C SER A 12 19.61 -7.96 -9.61
N VAL A 13 18.82 -7.86 -8.53
CA VAL A 13 18.54 -8.99 -7.63
C VAL A 13 17.79 -10.12 -8.35
N VAL A 14 16.84 -9.81 -9.23
CA VAL A 14 16.07 -10.82 -9.98
C VAL A 14 16.97 -11.49 -11.00
N VAL A 15 17.63 -10.68 -11.83
CA VAL A 15 18.53 -11.15 -12.90
C VAL A 15 19.64 -12.03 -12.33
N ALA A 16 20.38 -11.54 -11.32
CA ALA A 16 21.47 -12.30 -10.69
C ALA A 16 20.99 -13.61 -10.05
N ASN A 17 19.75 -13.66 -9.53
CA ASN A 17 19.18 -14.88 -8.99
C ASN A 17 18.84 -15.90 -10.09
N CYS A 18 18.33 -15.45 -11.22
CA CYS A 18 18.04 -16.31 -12.38
C CYS A 18 19.34 -16.84 -13.00
N GLU A 19 20.33 -15.97 -13.20
CA GLU A 19 21.66 -16.35 -13.72
C GLU A 19 22.37 -17.35 -12.82
N LYS A 20 22.34 -17.15 -11.49
CA LYS A 20 22.91 -18.09 -10.51
C LYS A 20 22.25 -19.48 -10.56
N ARG A 21 21.02 -19.58 -11.06
CA ARG A 21 20.30 -20.85 -11.27
C ARG A 21 20.58 -21.47 -12.65
N GLY A 22 21.42 -20.83 -13.47
CA GLY A 22 21.72 -21.26 -14.84
C GLY A 22 20.58 -21.01 -15.83
N TRP A 23 19.66 -20.10 -15.51
CA TRP A 23 18.57 -19.72 -16.41
C TRP A 23 19.08 -18.77 -17.48
N VAL A 24 18.47 -18.83 -18.67
CA VAL A 24 18.89 -18.04 -19.82
C VAL A 24 17.95 -16.85 -19.99
N GLN A 25 18.50 -15.64 -20.02
CA GLN A 25 17.71 -14.44 -20.30
C GLN A 25 17.36 -14.38 -21.79
N VAL A 26 16.10 -14.09 -22.09
CA VAL A 26 15.57 -13.94 -23.46
C VAL A 26 14.77 -12.63 -23.58
N GLY A 27 14.51 -12.20 -24.82
CA GLY A 27 13.67 -11.05 -25.12
C GLY A 27 12.18 -11.32 -24.89
N PRO A 28 11.34 -10.27 -24.85
CA PRO A 28 9.89 -10.41 -24.65
C PRO A 28 9.17 -11.08 -25.83
N GLU A 29 9.76 -11.03 -27.03
CA GLU A 29 9.25 -11.66 -28.26
C GLU A 29 9.72 -13.12 -28.42
N ASP A 30 10.66 -13.58 -27.59
CA ASP A 30 11.18 -14.95 -27.61
C ASP A 30 10.32 -15.90 -26.76
N GLU A 31 10.56 -17.21 -26.88
CA GLU A 31 9.95 -18.20 -25.98
C GLU A 31 10.55 -18.13 -24.57
N TRP A 32 9.75 -17.65 -23.61
CA TRP A 32 10.10 -17.56 -22.19
C TRP A 32 9.30 -18.55 -21.34
N ASN A 33 9.91 -19.07 -20.25
CA ASN A 33 9.17 -19.80 -19.21
C ASN A 33 8.70 -18.89 -18.08
N ILE A 34 9.49 -17.87 -17.72
CA ILE A 34 9.17 -16.95 -16.62
C ILE A 34 9.32 -15.50 -17.10
N TYR A 35 8.25 -14.71 -16.97
CA TYR A 35 8.31 -13.27 -17.20
C TYR A 35 8.19 -12.52 -15.86
N TRP A 36 9.30 -11.93 -15.41
CA TRP A 36 9.30 -10.96 -14.32
C TRP A 36 8.94 -9.57 -14.85
N ALA A 37 7.65 -9.33 -15.00
CA ALA A 37 7.12 -8.14 -15.68
C ALA A 37 6.74 -7.00 -14.71
N GLY A 38 6.78 -5.77 -15.23
CA GLY A 38 6.19 -4.58 -14.64
C GLY A 38 4.67 -4.60 -14.73
N THR A 39 4.01 -3.74 -13.95
CA THR A 39 2.53 -3.73 -13.88
C THR A 39 1.84 -3.36 -15.19
N MET A 40 2.48 -2.54 -16.03
CA MET A 40 1.94 -2.16 -17.35
C MET A 40 1.98 -3.33 -18.32
N THR A 41 3.10 -4.04 -18.39
CA THR A 41 3.26 -5.26 -19.18
C THR A 41 2.30 -6.35 -18.72
N CYS A 42 2.18 -6.58 -17.41
CA CYS A 42 1.19 -7.51 -16.87
C CYS A 42 -0.23 -7.14 -17.30
N ARG A 43 -0.59 -5.85 -17.25
CA ARG A 43 -1.91 -5.38 -17.71
C ARG A 43 -2.13 -5.64 -19.20
N SER A 44 -1.11 -5.42 -20.02
CA SER A 44 -1.17 -5.68 -21.46
C SER A 44 -1.38 -7.18 -21.72
N LEU A 45 -0.58 -8.04 -21.10
CA LEU A 45 -0.64 -9.50 -21.27
C LEU A 45 -1.95 -10.12 -20.78
N PHE A 46 -2.58 -9.53 -19.75
CA PHE A 46 -3.89 -9.97 -19.28
C PHE A 46 -5.06 -9.29 -20.00
N SER A 47 -4.81 -8.32 -20.88
CA SER A 47 -5.87 -7.62 -21.61
C SER A 47 -6.48 -8.54 -22.65
N VAL A 48 -7.82 -8.59 -22.69
CA VAL A 48 -8.57 -9.33 -23.71
C VAL A 48 -8.23 -8.80 -25.11
N ASP A 49 -7.98 -7.50 -25.22
CA ASP A 49 -7.66 -6.82 -26.48
C ASP A 49 -6.29 -7.24 -27.06
N SER A 50 -5.38 -7.74 -26.21
CA SER A 50 -4.07 -8.22 -26.68
C SER A 50 -4.18 -9.53 -27.46
N GLY A 51 -5.27 -10.29 -27.29
CA GLY A 51 -5.44 -11.63 -27.83
C GLY A 51 -4.44 -12.67 -27.29
N TYR A 52 -3.51 -12.27 -26.41
CA TYR A 52 -2.44 -13.11 -25.92
C TYR A 52 -2.96 -14.14 -24.91
N ARG A 53 -2.58 -15.40 -25.10
CA ARG A 53 -2.87 -16.49 -24.16
C ARG A 53 -1.56 -17.16 -23.79
N MET A 54 -1.22 -17.09 -22.50
CA MET A 54 -0.06 -17.79 -21.96
C MET A 54 -0.24 -19.31 -22.09
N SER A 55 0.84 -20.01 -22.40
CA SER A 55 0.89 -21.47 -22.39
C SER A 55 1.06 -22.03 -20.97
N ASP A 56 0.79 -23.32 -20.78
CA ASP A 56 0.82 -23.97 -19.46
C ASP A 56 2.20 -23.98 -18.78
N ASN A 57 3.27 -23.77 -19.55
CA ASN A 57 4.65 -23.70 -19.08
C ASN A 57 5.13 -22.25 -18.82
N GLN A 58 4.25 -21.26 -18.94
CA GLN A 58 4.55 -19.85 -18.74
C GLN A 58 4.08 -19.35 -17.37
N LEU A 59 4.96 -18.63 -16.68
CA LEU A 59 4.70 -18.03 -15.38
C LEU A 59 4.98 -16.52 -15.42
N ILE A 60 4.12 -15.74 -14.77
CA ILE A 60 4.27 -14.30 -14.61
C ILE A 60 4.13 -13.92 -13.14
N ASN A 61 4.85 -12.88 -12.71
CA ASN A 61 4.99 -12.45 -11.31
C ASN A 61 3.79 -11.66 -10.75
N HIS A 62 2.67 -11.57 -11.47
CA HIS A 62 1.45 -10.89 -11.03
C HIS A 62 0.20 -11.71 -11.37
N PHE A 63 -0.78 -11.71 -10.49
CA PHE A 63 -2.12 -12.19 -10.84
C PHE A 63 -2.91 -11.11 -11.61
N PRO A 64 -3.85 -11.53 -12.47
CA PRO A 64 -4.88 -10.65 -13.00
C PRO A 64 -5.58 -9.90 -11.86
N ASN A 65 -5.93 -8.62 -12.08
CA ASN A 65 -6.64 -7.79 -11.10
C ASN A 65 -5.93 -7.63 -9.74
N HIS A 66 -4.60 -7.83 -9.65
CA HIS A 66 -3.84 -7.63 -8.41
C HIS A 66 -4.04 -6.25 -7.76
N TYR A 67 -4.46 -5.25 -8.55
CA TYR A 67 -4.76 -3.90 -8.08
C TYR A 67 -5.96 -3.81 -7.13
N GLU A 68 -6.84 -4.81 -7.09
CA GLU A 68 -8.01 -4.86 -6.20
C GLU A 68 -7.63 -4.81 -4.70
N ILE A 69 -6.44 -5.29 -4.34
CA ILE A 69 -5.92 -5.25 -2.96
C ILE A 69 -4.71 -4.32 -2.79
N SER A 70 -4.07 -3.90 -3.89
CA SER A 70 -2.88 -3.03 -3.83
C SER A 70 -3.20 -1.53 -4.03
N ARG A 71 -4.32 -1.19 -4.67
CA ARG A 71 -4.83 0.19 -4.70
C ARG A 71 -5.64 0.49 -3.45
N LYS A 72 -5.44 1.69 -2.88
CA LYS A 72 -6.00 2.06 -1.56
C LYS A 72 -7.53 2.14 -1.57
N ASP A 73 -8.11 2.71 -2.60
CA ASP A 73 -9.55 2.83 -2.80
C ASP A 73 -10.22 1.45 -2.95
N LEU A 74 -9.64 0.60 -3.80
CA LEU A 74 -10.17 -0.75 -4.05
C LEU A 74 -10.02 -1.65 -2.82
N LEU A 75 -8.89 -1.59 -2.10
CA LEU A 75 -8.70 -2.33 -0.86
C LEU A 75 -9.82 -2.01 0.15
N VAL A 76 -10.09 -0.73 0.37
CA VAL A 76 -11.13 -0.28 1.32
C VAL A 76 -12.52 -0.72 0.84
N LYS A 77 -12.82 -0.57 -0.46
CA LYS A 77 -14.08 -1.02 -1.06
C LYS A 77 -14.29 -2.52 -0.90
N ASN A 78 -13.24 -3.32 -1.16
CA ASN A 78 -13.29 -4.76 -1.10
C ASN A 78 -13.42 -5.26 0.34
N ILE A 79 -12.75 -4.64 1.32
CA ILE A 79 -12.92 -5.00 2.74
C ILE A 79 -14.32 -4.64 3.25
N LYS A 80 -14.86 -3.49 2.84
CA LYS A 80 -16.27 -3.12 3.15
C LYS A 80 -17.26 -4.08 2.51
N ARG A 81 -16.99 -4.60 1.32
CA ARG A 81 -17.82 -5.63 0.68
C ARG A 81 -17.72 -6.96 1.43
N TYR A 82 -16.50 -7.42 1.69
CA TYR A 82 -16.21 -8.68 2.39
C TYR A 82 -16.88 -8.74 3.77
N ARG A 83 -16.73 -7.67 4.58
CA ARG A 83 -17.41 -7.58 5.89
C ARG A 83 -18.93 -7.73 5.77
N ARG A 84 -19.57 -7.04 4.81
CA ARG A 84 -21.04 -7.11 4.59
C ARG A 84 -21.50 -8.48 4.09
N GLU A 85 -20.70 -9.16 3.29
CA GLU A 85 -21.01 -10.52 2.83
C GLU A 85 -20.98 -11.50 4.01
N LEU A 86 -19.92 -11.44 4.83
CA LEU A 86 -19.81 -12.26 6.04
C LEU A 86 -20.94 -12.00 7.05
N GLU A 87 -21.38 -10.74 7.21
CA GLU A 87 -22.54 -10.41 8.06
C GLU A 87 -23.83 -11.07 7.56
N LYS A 88 -24.07 -11.05 6.25
CA LYS A 88 -25.25 -11.68 5.65
C LYS A 88 -25.23 -13.20 5.78
N GLU A 89 -24.05 -13.79 5.74
CA GLU A 89 -23.84 -15.23 5.90
C GLU A 89 -23.85 -15.68 7.37
N GLY A 90 -23.91 -14.75 8.33
CA GLY A 90 -23.82 -15.06 9.76
C GLY A 90 -22.45 -15.63 10.15
N ASN A 91 -21.39 -15.30 9.41
CA ASN A 91 -20.05 -15.81 9.65
C ASN A 91 -19.44 -15.19 10.92
N SER A 92 -18.85 -16.01 11.80
CA SER A 92 -18.27 -15.56 13.07
C SER A 92 -17.16 -14.52 12.91
N LEU A 93 -16.47 -14.47 11.76
CA LEU A 93 -15.48 -13.42 11.48
C LEU A 93 -16.09 -12.02 11.45
N ALA A 94 -17.39 -11.89 11.14
CA ALA A 94 -18.10 -10.63 11.14
C ALA A 94 -18.73 -10.26 12.50
N GLU A 95 -18.44 -11.01 13.56
CA GLU A 95 -18.93 -10.72 14.91
C GLU A 95 -18.53 -9.30 15.34
N ARG A 96 -19.48 -8.59 15.97
CA ARG A 96 -19.32 -7.23 16.45
C ARG A 96 -19.50 -7.14 17.96
N GLY A 97 -18.58 -6.41 18.61
CA GLY A 97 -18.74 -5.94 19.99
C GLY A 97 -19.36 -4.54 20.00
N ASP A 98 -18.77 -3.61 20.79
CA ASP A 98 -19.16 -2.19 20.90
C ASP A 98 -19.00 -1.42 19.57
N SER A 99 -19.87 -1.71 18.59
CA SER A 99 -19.89 -1.12 17.25
C SER A 99 -18.65 -1.38 16.38
N LYS A 100 -17.77 -2.31 16.76
CA LYS A 100 -16.58 -2.70 16.02
C LYS A 100 -16.54 -4.20 15.76
N TYR A 101 -15.92 -4.60 14.66
CA TYR A 101 -15.67 -6.01 14.35
C TYR A 101 -14.62 -6.57 15.30
N LEU A 102 -14.86 -7.75 15.88
CA LEU A 102 -13.88 -8.37 16.77
C LEU A 102 -12.65 -8.89 16.01
N HIS A 103 -12.86 -9.50 14.84
CA HIS A 103 -11.80 -10.12 14.05
C HIS A 103 -11.36 -9.30 12.83
N LEU A 104 -12.18 -8.33 12.42
CA LEU A 104 -11.95 -7.55 11.20
C LEU A 104 -11.59 -6.09 11.48
N ASP A 105 -11.31 -5.65 12.71
CA ASP A 105 -10.90 -4.26 13.05
C ASP A 105 -9.40 -3.98 12.83
N PHE A 106 -8.86 -4.40 11.68
CA PHE A 106 -7.46 -4.18 11.30
C PHE A 106 -7.26 -3.10 10.23
N ILE A 107 -8.34 -2.47 9.76
CA ILE A 107 -8.29 -1.33 8.83
C ILE A 107 -8.96 -0.12 9.50
N PRO A 108 -8.24 1.02 9.65
CA PRO A 108 -8.83 2.23 10.18
C PRO A 108 -10.04 2.69 9.37
N VAL A 109 -10.97 3.38 10.03
CA VAL A 109 -12.13 4.00 9.36
C VAL A 109 -11.65 4.84 8.19
N THR A 110 -12.11 4.51 6.99
CA THR A 110 -11.59 5.08 5.74
C THR A 110 -12.72 5.33 4.73
N PHE A 111 -12.61 6.46 4.03
CA PHE A 111 -13.56 6.96 3.05
C PHE A 111 -12.83 7.31 1.74
N VAL A 112 -13.49 7.14 0.59
CA VAL A 112 -12.94 7.46 -0.73
C VAL A 112 -13.52 8.78 -1.21
N LEU A 113 -12.68 9.80 -1.37
CA LEU A 113 -13.08 11.13 -1.84
C LEU A 113 -12.99 11.24 -3.36
N PRO A 114 -13.93 11.98 -3.99
CA PRO A 114 -14.99 12.78 -3.37
C PRO A 114 -16.29 12.03 -3.02
N ALA A 115 -16.43 10.76 -3.43
CA ALA A 115 -17.69 10.01 -3.34
C ALA A 115 -18.25 9.90 -1.90
N ASP A 116 -17.38 9.65 -0.93
CA ASP A 116 -17.75 9.43 0.48
C ASP A 116 -17.64 10.72 1.34
N TYR A 117 -17.60 11.92 0.74
CA TYR A 117 -17.35 13.16 1.48
C TYR A 117 -18.36 13.41 2.61
N ASN A 118 -19.65 13.23 2.34
CA ASN A 118 -20.70 13.46 3.35
C ASN A 118 -20.59 12.47 4.52
N MET A 119 -20.35 11.19 4.22
CA MET A 119 -20.12 10.15 5.23
C MET A 119 -18.90 10.46 6.10
N PHE A 120 -17.82 10.94 5.48
CA PHE A 120 -16.64 11.39 6.22
C PHE A 120 -16.97 12.58 7.14
N VAL A 121 -17.73 13.58 6.67
CA VAL A 121 -18.09 14.76 7.48
C VAL A 121 -18.95 14.36 8.69
N GLU A 122 -19.89 13.44 8.51
CA GLU A 122 -20.69 12.89 9.61
C GLU A 122 -19.83 12.18 10.64
N GLU A 123 -18.90 11.34 10.20
CA GLU A 123 -17.98 10.63 11.09
C GLU A 123 -17.03 11.60 11.82
N TYR A 124 -16.49 12.60 11.12
CA TYR A 124 -15.63 13.63 11.70
C TYR A 124 -16.35 14.41 12.81
N ARG A 125 -17.64 14.73 12.64
CA ARG A 125 -18.43 15.48 13.64
C ARG A 125 -18.60 14.72 14.96
N LYS A 126 -18.49 13.39 14.97
CA LYS A 126 -18.54 12.58 16.21
C LYS A 126 -17.33 12.82 17.11
N ALA A 127 -16.17 13.17 16.52
CA ALA A 127 -14.94 13.46 17.26
C ALA A 127 -14.07 14.49 16.49
N PRO A 128 -14.42 15.79 16.53
CA PRO A 128 -13.78 16.84 15.72
C PRO A 128 -12.28 17.03 15.97
N GLN A 129 -11.78 16.62 17.13
CA GLN A 129 -10.37 16.62 17.49
C GLN A 129 -9.56 15.50 16.82
N SER A 130 -10.21 14.55 16.14
CA SER A 130 -9.53 13.42 15.50
C SER A 130 -8.65 13.89 14.34
N THR A 131 -7.45 13.31 14.26
CA THR A 131 -6.57 13.49 13.11
C THR A 131 -6.87 12.45 12.03
N TRP A 132 -6.80 12.86 10.78
CA TRP A 132 -7.03 12.03 9.61
C TRP A 132 -5.87 12.17 8.64
N ILE A 133 -5.54 11.11 7.92
CA ILE A 133 -4.49 11.07 6.92
C ILE A 133 -5.09 10.97 5.52
N MET A 134 -4.73 11.92 4.67
CA MET A 134 -5.09 11.99 3.25
C MET A 134 -4.00 11.31 2.43
N LYS A 135 -4.40 10.40 1.53
CA LYS A 135 -3.47 9.66 0.68
C LYS A 135 -4.03 9.58 -0.76
N PRO A 136 -3.24 9.89 -1.79
CA PRO A 136 -3.69 9.68 -3.17
C PRO A 136 -3.86 8.18 -3.46
N CYS A 137 -4.91 7.81 -4.18
CA CYS A 137 -5.25 6.40 -4.44
C CYS A 137 -4.18 5.70 -5.28
N GLY A 138 -3.71 6.36 -6.35
CA GLY A 138 -2.77 5.81 -7.34
C GLY A 138 -1.28 6.09 -7.09
N ARG A 139 -0.92 6.92 -6.09
CA ARG A 139 0.49 7.24 -5.80
C ARG A 139 1.10 6.33 -4.74
N SER A 140 2.43 6.29 -4.73
CA SER A 140 3.25 5.53 -3.78
C SER A 140 4.32 6.43 -3.13
N GLN A 141 5.21 5.84 -2.33
CA GLN A 141 6.40 6.53 -1.77
C GLN A 141 6.10 7.75 -0.88
N GLY A 142 4.91 7.86 -0.31
CA GLY A 142 4.56 9.00 0.55
C GLY A 142 4.23 10.29 -0.20
N SER A 143 4.28 10.30 -1.53
CA SER A 143 3.96 11.46 -2.34
C SER A 143 2.49 11.85 -2.18
N GLY A 144 2.24 13.14 -1.93
CA GLY A 144 0.89 13.70 -1.78
C GLY A 144 0.16 13.33 -0.49
N ILE A 145 0.85 12.73 0.49
CA ILE A 145 0.26 12.41 1.79
C ILE A 145 0.30 13.65 2.69
N PHE A 146 -0.79 13.92 3.40
CA PHE A 146 -0.83 14.97 4.42
C PHE A 146 -1.82 14.63 5.52
N LEU A 147 -1.67 15.27 6.69
CA LEU A 147 -2.60 15.14 7.80
C LEU A 147 -3.60 16.28 7.81
N ILE A 148 -4.82 16.00 8.27
CA ILE A 148 -5.84 16.99 8.57
C ILE A 148 -6.41 16.75 9.96
N ASN A 149 -6.57 17.82 10.72
CA ASN A 149 -7.26 17.82 12.01
C ASN A 149 -8.48 18.78 12.02
N LYS A 150 -8.65 19.57 10.96
CA LYS A 150 -9.74 20.55 10.80
C LYS A 150 -10.35 20.44 9.41
N LEU A 151 -11.68 20.46 9.31
CA LEU A 151 -12.39 20.47 8.02
C LEU A 151 -12.03 21.66 7.13
N SER A 152 -11.61 22.79 7.72
CA SER A 152 -11.15 23.96 6.97
C SER A 152 -9.91 23.65 6.12
N LYS A 153 -8.95 22.85 6.63
CA LYS A 153 -7.78 22.39 5.86
C LYS A 153 -8.22 21.58 4.62
N LEU A 154 -9.19 20.69 4.77
CA LEU A 154 -9.72 19.89 3.65
C LEU A 154 -10.43 20.76 2.59
N LYS A 155 -11.26 21.72 3.02
CA LYS A 155 -11.94 22.65 2.11
C LYS A 155 -10.94 23.53 1.35
N ARG A 156 -9.89 24.01 2.01
CA ARG A 156 -8.81 24.78 1.38
C ARG A 156 -8.10 23.96 0.30
N TRP A 157 -7.65 22.75 0.64
CA TRP A 157 -7.03 21.83 -0.30
C TRP A 157 -7.93 21.56 -1.52
N SER A 158 -9.23 21.31 -1.30
CA SER A 158 -10.18 21.07 -2.41
C SER A 158 -10.42 22.29 -3.31
N ARG A 159 -10.15 23.52 -2.84
CA ARG A 159 -10.24 24.74 -3.66
C ARG A 159 -8.96 24.96 -4.47
N GLU A 160 -7.80 24.78 -3.82
CA GLU A 160 -6.48 24.89 -4.46
C GLU A 160 -6.31 23.85 -5.59
N SER A 161 -6.92 22.66 -5.45
CA SER A 161 -6.92 21.61 -6.46
C SER A 161 -7.85 21.87 -7.66
N LYS A 162 -8.57 23.00 -7.72
CA LYS A 162 -9.54 23.35 -8.78
C LYS A 162 -9.02 24.41 -9.75
N THR A 163 -7.73 24.72 -9.76
CA THR A 163 -7.15 25.70 -10.67
C THR A 163 -7.40 25.34 -12.16
N PRO A 164 -7.61 26.33 -13.05
CA PRO A 164 -8.18 26.09 -14.40
C PRO A 164 -7.35 25.14 -15.27
N PHE A 165 -6.03 25.12 -15.10
CA PHE A 165 -5.11 24.28 -15.88
C PHE A 165 -5.15 22.78 -15.53
N GLN A 166 -5.79 22.37 -14.43
CA GLN A 166 -5.86 20.97 -13.98
C GLN A 166 -7.20 20.27 -14.32
N GLN A 167 -8.14 20.95 -14.97
CA GLN A 167 -9.49 20.41 -15.20
C GLN A 167 -9.55 19.25 -16.22
N GLN A 168 -8.51 19.07 -17.06
CA GLN A 168 -8.50 18.04 -18.11
C GLN A 168 -7.79 16.72 -17.72
N LEU A 169 -7.07 16.68 -16.60
CA LEU A 169 -6.46 15.46 -16.08
C LEU A 169 -7.31 14.95 -14.92
N THR A 170 -7.93 13.77 -15.11
CA THR A 170 -8.77 13.04 -14.15
C THR A 170 -8.58 13.46 -12.69
N LYS A 171 -9.63 14.01 -12.05
CA LYS A 171 -9.61 14.37 -10.61
C LYS A 171 -8.94 13.25 -9.81
N GLU A 172 -7.77 13.53 -9.25
CA GLU A 172 -7.03 12.54 -8.48
C GLU A 172 -7.89 12.12 -7.27
N SER A 173 -8.24 10.83 -7.19
CA SER A 173 -8.98 10.30 -6.06
C SER A 173 -8.07 10.14 -4.85
N TYR A 174 -8.61 10.43 -3.67
CA TYR A 174 -7.92 10.29 -2.39
C TYR A 174 -8.70 9.36 -1.47
N VAL A 175 -7.97 8.63 -0.63
CA VAL A 175 -8.54 8.04 0.57
C VAL A 175 -8.26 8.96 1.76
N ILE A 176 -9.29 9.17 2.58
CA ILE A 176 -9.15 9.79 3.89
C ILE A 176 -9.38 8.74 4.97
N SER A 177 -8.39 8.54 5.82
CA SER A 177 -8.35 7.45 6.79
C SER A 177 -8.09 8.01 8.20
N LYS A 178 -8.75 7.46 9.21
CA LYS A 178 -8.49 7.87 10.60
C LYS A 178 -7.03 7.60 10.93
N TYR A 179 -6.33 8.63 11.40
CA TYR A 179 -4.93 8.50 11.73
C TYR A 179 -4.77 7.73 13.04
N ILE A 180 -3.79 6.83 13.09
CA ILE A 180 -3.41 6.13 14.32
C ILE A 180 -2.45 7.06 15.06
N ASP A 181 -3.01 7.80 16.01
CA ASP A 181 -2.34 8.86 16.79
C ASP A 181 -1.62 8.33 18.04
N ASN A 182 -1.95 7.13 18.49
CA ASN A 182 -1.23 6.38 19.53
C ASN A 182 -0.54 5.12 18.94
N PRO A 183 0.48 5.26 18.07
CA PRO A 183 1.22 4.12 17.54
C PRO A 183 2.17 3.54 18.59
N LEU A 184 2.51 2.26 18.46
CA LEU A 184 3.66 1.69 19.17
C LEU A 184 4.94 2.43 18.75
N LEU A 185 5.75 2.81 19.73
CA LEU A 185 7.01 3.51 19.55
C LEU A 185 8.17 2.66 20.07
N ILE A 186 9.31 2.68 19.36
CA ILE A 186 10.57 2.11 19.87
C ILE A 186 11.59 3.24 19.91
N GLY A 187 12.19 3.46 21.09
CA GLY A 187 13.05 4.63 21.32
C GLY A 187 12.34 5.98 21.10
N GLY A 188 11.01 6.01 21.30
CA GLY A 188 10.18 7.19 21.03
C GLY A 188 9.94 7.48 19.54
N LYS A 189 10.34 6.60 18.61
CA LYS A 189 10.18 6.79 17.16
C LYS A 189 9.08 5.89 16.60
N LYS A 190 8.27 6.45 15.71
CA LYS A 190 7.25 5.73 14.96
C LYS A 190 7.89 4.83 13.91
N PHE A 191 7.28 3.67 13.67
CA PHE A 191 7.72 2.75 12.62
C PHE A 191 6.55 2.03 11.94
N ASP A 192 6.82 1.41 10.79
CA ASP A 192 5.93 0.45 10.15
C ASP A 192 6.67 -0.86 9.84
N LEU A 193 5.91 -1.95 9.72
CA LEU A 193 6.43 -3.26 9.34
C LEU A 193 6.27 -3.51 7.84
N ARG A 194 7.37 -3.86 7.18
CA ARG A 194 7.37 -4.44 5.84
C ARG A 194 7.50 -5.96 5.94
N LEU A 195 6.41 -6.65 5.65
CA LEU A 195 6.34 -8.10 5.50
C LEU A 195 6.19 -8.47 4.01
N TYR A 196 6.65 -9.66 3.65
CA TYR A 196 6.58 -10.19 2.29
C TYR A 196 5.70 -11.44 2.26
N VAL A 197 4.72 -11.47 1.36
CA VAL A 197 3.84 -12.61 1.15
C VAL A 197 3.90 -12.99 -0.33
N LEU A 198 4.19 -14.27 -0.61
CA LEU A 198 4.13 -14.86 -1.94
C LEU A 198 2.81 -15.63 -2.06
N VAL A 199 1.96 -15.24 -3.00
CA VAL A 199 0.78 -16.00 -3.38
C VAL A 199 1.13 -16.79 -4.64
N THR A 200 0.93 -18.11 -4.62
CA THR A 200 1.23 -18.97 -5.80
C THR A 200 -0.03 -19.53 -6.46
N SER A 201 -1.16 -19.53 -5.77
CA SER A 201 -2.46 -19.88 -6.35
C SER A 201 -3.59 -19.24 -5.56
N PHE A 202 -4.71 -18.97 -6.23
CA PHE A 202 -5.99 -18.61 -5.61
C PHE A 202 -7.00 -19.76 -5.61
N ARG A 203 -6.72 -20.85 -6.34
CA ARG A 203 -7.58 -22.02 -6.48
C ARG A 203 -6.75 -23.32 -6.50
N PRO A 204 -6.56 -23.99 -5.34
CA PRO A 204 -6.85 -23.48 -3.99
C PRO A 204 -5.91 -22.33 -3.60
N LEU A 205 -6.32 -21.50 -2.64
CA LEU A 205 -5.48 -20.41 -2.12
C LEU A 205 -4.19 -20.97 -1.49
N LYS A 206 -3.04 -20.54 -1.99
CA LYS A 206 -1.71 -20.85 -1.44
C LYS A 206 -0.93 -19.55 -1.25
N ALA A 207 -0.73 -19.17 0.02
CA ALA A 207 -0.01 -17.96 0.41
C ALA A 207 1.09 -18.29 1.43
N TYR A 208 2.30 -17.76 1.19
CA TYR A 208 3.49 -18.00 2.00
C TYR A 208 4.02 -16.68 2.52
N GLN A 209 4.11 -16.55 3.84
CA GLN A 209 4.79 -15.42 4.46
C GLN A 209 6.30 -15.70 4.50
N PHE A 210 7.10 -14.79 3.95
CA PHE A 210 8.54 -14.88 4.05
C PHE A 210 8.99 -14.63 5.49
N ARG A 211 10.00 -15.39 5.95
CA ARG A 211 10.47 -15.33 7.34
C ARG A 211 11.14 -14.00 7.70
N LEU A 212 11.69 -13.31 6.71
CA LEU A 212 12.35 -12.03 6.91
C LEU A 212 11.42 -10.88 6.53
N GLY A 213 11.59 -9.78 7.24
CA GLY A 213 10.93 -8.50 7.01
C GLY A 213 11.73 -7.42 7.72
N PHE A 214 11.33 -6.17 7.57
CA PHE A 214 11.99 -5.08 8.27
C PHE A 214 11.01 -4.02 8.74
N CYS A 215 11.34 -3.40 9.86
CA CYS A 215 10.75 -2.16 10.33
C CYS A 215 11.35 -0.99 9.54
N ARG A 216 10.54 0.02 9.24
CA ARG A 216 11.00 1.32 8.74
C ARG A 216 10.67 2.38 9.75
N PHE A 217 11.68 3.06 10.26
CA PHE A 217 11.56 4.07 11.29
C PHE A 217 11.45 5.47 10.70
N CYS A 218 10.71 6.34 11.38
CA CYS A 218 10.91 7.77 11.29
C CYS A 218 12.29 8.15 11.89
N THR A 219 12.92 9.20 11.39
CA THR A 219 14.20 9.68 11.91
C THR A 219 14.01 10.52 13.18
N VAL A 220 12.87 11.21 13.30
CA VAL A 220 12.50 12.08 14.42
C VAL A 220 11.62 11.34 15.44
N LYS A 221 11.68 11.74 16.71
CA LYS A 221 10.77 11.25 17.75
C LYS A 221 9.32 11.59 17.39
N TYR A 222 8.42 10.69 17.75
CA TYR A 222 7.00 10.88 17.51
C TYR A 222 6.43 11.96 18.42
N ASP A 223 5.73 12.92 17.83
CA ASP A 223 4.95 13.93 18.52
C ASP A 223 3.60 14.07 17.81
N SER A 224 2.50 13.99 18.56
CA SER A 224 1.13 14.16 18.06
C SER A 224 0.61 15.58 18.20
N SER A 225 1.44 16.53 18.66
CA SER A 225 1.08 17.92 18.85
C SER A 225 0.65 18.57 17.54
N VAL A 226 -0.24 19.56 17.62
CA VAL A 226 -0.73 20.28 16.44
C VAL A 226 0.41 21.00 15.70
N ALA A 227 1.47 21.38 16.41
CA ALA A 227 2.66 22.01 15.86
C ALA A 227 3.42 21.07 14.90
N GLU A 228 3.45 19.78 15.20
CA GLU A 228 4.19 18.78 14.43
C GLU A 228 3.35 18.08 13.35
N LEU A 229 2.04 18.34 13.25
CA LEU A 229 1.15 17.66 12.29
C LEU A 229 1.56 17.82 10.83
N ASP A 230 2.16 18.95 10.47
CA ASP A 230 2.63 19.21 9.12
C ASP A 230 4.09 18.71 8.91
N ASN A 231 4.76 18.22 9.96
CA ASN A 231 6.10 17.62 9.91
C ASN A 231 6.03 16.14 9.47
N MET A 232 6.23 15.91 8.17
CA MET A 232 6.17 14.58 7.59
C MET A 232 7.27 13.62 8.12
N TYR A 233 8.38 14.14 8.65
CA TYR A 233 9.47 13.32 9.20
C TYR A 233 9.07 12.60 10.50
N VAL A 234 8.13 13.16 11.26
CA VAL A 234 7.55 12.58 12.48
C VAL A 234 6.54 11.50 12.13
N HIS A 235 5.78 11.70 11.05
CA HIS A 235 4.56 10.93 10.79
C HIS A 235 4.66 9.88 9.68
N LEU A 236 5.58 10.02 8.72
CA LEU A 236 5.72 9.14 7.55
C LEU A 236 7.04 8.39 7.52
N THR A 237 6.98 7.07 7.67
CA THR A 237 8.13 6.14 7.69
C THR A 237 8.71 5.82 6.30
N ASN A 238 8.21 6.46 5.24
CA ASN A 238 8.67 6.21 3.88
C ASN A 238 10.11 6.69 3.71
N VAL A 239 11.02 5.79 3.28
CA VAL A 239 12.43 6.13 3.00
C VAL A 239 12.57 7.32 2.04
N SER A 240 11.70 7.43 1.05
CA SER A 240 11.64 8.57 0.11
C SER A 240 11.39 9.91 0.77
N VAL A 241 10.70 9.94 1.92
CA VAL A 241 10.52 11.12 2.75
C VAL A 241 11.72 11.24 3.69
N GLN A 242 12.03 10.17 4.43
CA GLN A 242 13.03 10.17 5.49
C GLN A 242 14.45 10.51 5.01
N LYS A 243 14.82 10.14 3.77
CA LYS A 243 16.15 10.43 3.18
C LYS A 243 16.50 11.91 3.07
N HIS A 244 15.51 12.79 3.19
CA HIS A 244 15.69 14.24 3.15
C HIS A 244 15.78 14.87 4.55
N GLY A 245 15.60 14.09 5.62
CA GLY A 245 15.76 14.57 6.99
C GLY A 245 17.22 14.60 7.42
N GLY A 246 17.59 15.58 8.24
CA GLY A 246 18.99 15.76 8.71
C GLY A 246 19.54 14.56 9.49
N GLU A 247 18.68 13.83 10.20
CA GLU A 247 19.03 12.65 11.01
C GLU A 247 18.99 11.33 10.22
N TYR A 248 18.97 11.38 8.88
CA TYR A 248 18.89 10.18 8.06
C TYR A 248 20.23 9.46 7.96
N ASN A 249 20.28 8.24 8.48
CA ASN A 249 21.43 7.36 8.30
C ASN A 249 21.32 6.61 6.97
N SER A 250 22.22 6.90 6.04
CA SER A 250 22.26 6.30 4.69
C SER A 250 22.73 4.83 4.69
N LEU A 251 23.48 4.39 5.70
CA LEU A 251 23.99 3.02 5.79
C LEU A 251 22.87 2.00 6.03
N HIS A 252 21.99 2.27 6.99
CA HIS A 252 20.87 1.36 7.31
C HIS A 252 19.51 1.89 6.82
N GLY A 253 19.41 3.15 6.40
CA GLY A 253 18.21 3.76 5.80
C GLY A 253 16.99 3.81 6.72
N GLY A 254 17.21 3.85 8.04
CA GLY A 254 16.14 3.75 9.03
C GLY A 254 15.45 2.38 9.08
N LYS A 255 16.10 1.32 8.58
CA LYS A 255 15.55 -0.04 8.58
C LYS A 255 16.14 -0.88 9.70
N LEU A 256 15.30 -1.72 10.31
CA LEU A 256 15.69 -2.71 11.31
C LEU A 256 15.04 -4.06 10.97
N SER A 257 15.76 -5.17 11.07
CA SER A 257 15.17 -6.50 10.86
C SER A 257 14.04 -6.75 11.87
N VAL A 258 12.93 -7.36 11.43
CA VAL A 258 11.84 -7.78 12.33
C VAL A 258 12.33 -8.81 13.36
N GLN A 259 13.40 -9.55 13.07
CA GLN A 259 14.00 -10.48 14.04
C GLN A 259 14.55 -9.77 15.28
N ASN A 260 14.97 -8.51 15.14
CA ASN A 260 15.50 -7.74 16.25
C ASN A 260 14.39 -7.23 17.20
N LEU A 261 13.12 -7.26 16.77
CA LEU A 261 11.99 -6.92 17.63
C LEU A 261 11.70 -7.98 18.70
N ARG A 262 12.25 -9.20 18.56
CA ARG A 262 12.03 -10.27 19.55
C ARG A 262 12.72 -10.02 20.89
N TYR A 263 13.62 -9.04 20.96
CA TYR A 263 14.48 -8.75 22.11
C TYR A 263 14.34 -7.32 22.63
N THR A 264 13.32 -6.59 22.17
CA THR A 264 12.91 -5.26 22.66
C THR A 264 11.58 -5.37 23.36
#